data_AF-A0A016T9L0-F1
#
_entry.id   AF-A0A016T9L0-F1
#
_cell.length_a   1.000
_cell.length_b   1.000
_cell.length_c   1.000
_cell.angle_alpha   90.00
_cell.angle_beta   90.00
_cell.angle_gamma   90.00
#
_symmetry.space_group_name_H-M   'P 1'
#
loop_
_entity.id
_entity.type
_entity.pdbx_description
1 polymer ?
#
loop_
_entity_poly.entity_id
_entity_poly.type
_entity_poly.pdbx_seq_one_letter_code
_entity_poly.pdbx_strand_id
1 'polypeptide(L)'
;MDELSRMKPRSISLLQLTTCFSILISTEAARELVFVQAIWRHGDRAPLSLPYPKDPYTESAWQRGWQQLTNLGMTQLNELGRYFRATYNTFVASHYIPSQVYIRSSDSDRALTSAQAFLSGFYPAEGSFQWQPGSTWQPIPIHASTPGEPDLD
;
A
#
# COMPACT_ATOMS: atom_id res chain seq x y z
N MET A 1 49.26 -50.22 -61.52
CA MET A 1 50.29 -49.19 -61.32
C MET A 1 49.57 -47.92 -60.89
N ASP A 2 49.62 -47.43 -59.67
CA ASP A 2 50.18 -47.95 -58.43
C ASP A 2 49.45 -47.26 -57.29
N GLU A 3 49.48 -47.95 -56.16
CA GLU A 3 48.98 -47.60 -54.85
C GLU A 3 49.68 -46.36 -54.26
N LEU A 4 49.05 -45.78 -53.23
CA LEU A 4 49.62 -44.94 -52.17
C LEU A 4 49.66 -43.41 -52.37
N SER A 5 48.67 -42.74 -51.76
CA SER A 5 48.90 -41.75 -50.68
C SER A 5 47.52 -41.26 -50.19
N ARG A 6 46.88 -41.91 -49.22
CA ARG A 6 47.09 -41.76 -47.77
C ARG A 6 47.01 -40.31 -47.28
N MET A 7 45.79 -39.81 -47.07
CA MET A 7 45.48 -38.90 -45.96
C MET A 7 43.98 -38.92 -45.64
N LYS A 8 43.58 -39.66 -44.61
CA LYS A 8 42.39 -39.34 -43.82
C LYS A 8 42.80 -38.32 -42.76
N PRO A 9 42.11 -37.18 -42.65
CA PRO A 9 41.82 -36.63 -41.34
C PRO A 9 40.31 -36.40 -41.22
N ARG A 10 39.68 -37.20 -40.36
CA ARG A 10 39.26 -36.80 -39.01
C ARG A 10 37.83 -36.29 -39.03
N SER A 11 36.95 -37.25 -38.72
CA SER A 11 35.63 -37.06 -38.14
C SER A 11 35.63 -35.81 -37.25
N ILE A 12 35.01 -34.74 -37.74
CA ILE A 12 34.45 -33.72 -36.86
C ILE A 12 33.01 -34.19 -36.67
N SER A 13 32.85 -35.17 -35.79
CA SER A 13 31.57 -35.42 -35.16
C SER A 13 31.14 -34.07 -34.60
N LEU A 14 30.03 -33.52 -35.13
CA LEU A 14 29.39 -32.33 -34.59
C LEU A 14 28.82 -32.75 -33.23
N LEU A 15 29.73 -32.91 -32.27
CA LEU A 15 29.42 -33.14 -30.87
C LEU A 15 28.61 -31.91 -30.49
N GLN A 16 27.31 -32.13 -30.29
CA GLN A 16 26.40 -31.09 -29.87
C GLN A 16 27.07 -30.39 -28.69
N LEU A 17 27.50 -29.14 -28.91
CA LEU A 17 27.81 -28.23 -27.83
C LEU A 17 26.46 -27.86 -27.22
N THR A 18 25.83 -28.86 -26.58
CA THR A 18 24.97 -28.66 -25.43
C THR A 18 25.90 -28.07 -24.39
N THR A 19 26.18 -26.79 -24.57
CA THR A 19 26.60 -25.92 -23.50
C THR A 19 25.56 -26.22 -22.44
N CYS A 20 25.97 -26.96 -21.41
CA CYS A 20 25.30 -26.97 -20.14
C CYS A 20 25.30 -25.51 -19.71
N PHE A 21 24.34 -24.75 -20.21
CA PHE A 21 23.71 -23.69 -19.48
C PHE A 21 23.08 -24.45 -18.32
N SER A 22 23.91 -24.79 -17.33
CA SER A 22 23.49 -25.17 -16.02
C SER A 22 22.69 -23.96 -15.57
N ILE A 23 21.39 -24.03 -15.86
CA ILE A 23 20.41 -23.10 -15.39
C ILE A 23 20.56 -23.21 -13.88
N LEU A 24 21.30 -22.27 -13.29
CA LEU A 24 21.14 -21.91 -11.90
C LEU A 24 19.73 -21.29 -11.84
N ILE A 25 18.70 -22.12 -11.93
CA ILE A 25 17.41 -21.78 -11.35
C ILE A 25 17.78 -21.78 -9.87
N SER A 26 18.11 -20.60 -9.36
CA SER A 26 17.86 -20.31 -7.96
C SER A 26 16.37 -20.58 -7.80
N THR A 27 16.03 -21.76 -7.30
CA THR A 27 14.69 -22.05 -6.79
C THR A 27 14.56 -21.22 -5.51
N GLU A 28 14.43 -19.90 -5.65
CA GLU A 28 13.96 -19.10 -4.55
C GLU A 28 12.52 -19.56 -4.35
N ALA A 29 12.25 -20.25 -3.23
CA ALA A 29 10.91 -20.69 -2.91
C ALA A 29 9.99 -19.48 -3.05
N ALA A 30 8.93 -19.62 -3.86
CA ALA A 30 7.97 -18.55 -4.07
C ALA A 30 7.46 -18.09 -2.71
N ARG A 31 7.77 -16.84 -2.34
CA ARG A 31 7.29 -16.26 -1.10
C ARG A 31 5.88 -15.78 -1.33
N GLU A 32 4.95 -16.32 -0.56
CA GLU A 32 3.55 -15.93 -0.60
C GLU A 32 3.25 -14.95 0.54
N LEU A 33 2.64 -13.81 0.20
CA LEU A 33 2.10 -12.90 1.19
C LEU A 33 0.80 -13.52 1.75
N VAL A 34 0.77 -13.78 3.06
CA VAL A 34 -0.38 -14.40 3.73
C VAL A 34 -1.19 -13.41 4.59
N PHE A 35 -0.55 -12.35 5.09
CA PHE A 35 -1.18 -11.38 5.97
C PHE A 35 -0.37 -10.07 6.04
N VAL A 36 -1.05 -8.95 6.23
CA VAL A 36 -0.44 -7.63 6.46
C VAL A 36 -1.09 -7.00 7.68
N GLN A 37 -0.26 -6.59 8.65
CA GLN A 37 -0.64 -5.67 9.71
C GLN A 37 0.16 -4.38 9.53
N ALA A 38 -0.56 -3.26 9.46
CA ALA A 38 0.05 -1.95 9.34
C ALA A 38 -0.53 -1.03 10.40
N ILE A 39 0.35 -0.27 11.04
CA ILE A 39 0.03 0.74 12.05
C ILE A 39 0.70 2.02 11.59
N TRP A 40 -0.09 3.08 11.47
CA TRP A 40 0.42 4.38 11.07
C TRP A 40 -0.15 5.47 11.96
N ARG A 41 0.55 6.60 11.99
CA ARG A 41 0.09 7.80 12.69
C ARG A 41 -0.92 8.55 11.81
N HIS A 42 -1.78 9.33 12.47
CA HIS A 42 -2.54 10.39 11.81
C HIS A 42 -1.63 11.30 10.95
N GLY A 43 -2.21 11.97 9.96
CA GLY A 43 -1.48 12.91 9.09
C GLY A 43 -1.16 14.24 9.76
N ASP A 44 -0.64 15.17 8.98
CA ASP A 44 -0.42 16.55 9.43
C ASP A 44 -1.70 17.16 10.06
N ARG A 45 -1.52 17.87 11.18
CA ARG A 45 -2.61 18.42 11.99
C ARG A 45 -2.24 19.75 12.61
N ALA A 46 -3.24 20.51 13.01
CA ALA A 46 -3.06 21.68 13.86
C ALA A 46 -2.43 21.31 15.23
N PRO A 47 -1.73 22.26 15.88
CA PRO A 47 -1.23 22.12 17.24
C PRO A 47 -2.31 21.70 18.25
N LEU A 48 -1.89 21.21 19.41
CA LEU A 48 -2.83 20.78 20.46
C LEU A 48 -3.53 21.96 21.14
N SER A 49 -2.80 23.07 21.26
CA SER A 49 -3.16 24.32 21.90
C SER A 49 -2.16 25.38 21.44
N LEU A 50 -2.24 26.59 22.02
CA LEU A 50 -1.26 27.65 21.77
C LEU A 50 0.16 27.15 22.06
N PRO A 51 1.07 27.09 21.06
CA PRO A 51 2.38 26.46 21.22
C PRO A 51 3.28 27.14 22.25
N TYR A 52 3.20 28.47 22.36
CA TYR A 52 3.92 29.26 23.36
C TYR A 52 3.12 30.52 23.73
N PRO A 53 3.32 31.13 24.92
CA PRO A 53 2.44 32.18 25.46
C PRO A 53 2.25 33.44 24.60
N LYS A 54 3.16 33.71 23.67
CA LYS A 54 3.14 34.89 22.79
C LYS A 54 3.01 34.51 21.32
N ASP A 55 2.53 33.31 21.01
CA ASP A 55 2.31 32.90 19.63
C ASP A 55 1.20 33.77 19.01
N PRO A 56 1.47 34.50 17.91
CA PRO A 56 0.45 35.32 17.27
C PRO A 56 -0.63 34.48 16.57
N TYR A 57 -0.38 33.19 16.32
CA TYR A 57 -1.29 32.29 15.64
C TYR A 57 -2.12 31.49 16.63
N THR A 58 -3.27 32.07 16.99
CA THR A 58 -4.27 31.41 17.85
C THR A 58 -5.12 30.41 17.04
N GLU A 59 -6.15 29.84 17.67
CA GLU A 59 -6.98 28.79 17.05
C GLU A 59 -7.58 29.19 15.71
N SER A 60 -7.93 30.47 15.56
CA SER A 60 -8.52 31.02 14.33
C SER A 60 -7.58 30.97 13.12
N ALA A 61 -6.27 30.79 13.32
CA ALA A 61 -5.32 30.58 12.24
C ALA A 61 -5.45 29.18 11.58
N TRP A 62 -6.19 28.26 12.22
CA TRP A 62 -6.37 26.89 11.76
C TRP A 62 -7.80 26.67 11.29
N GLN A 63 -7.99 26.32 10.01
CA GLN A 63 -9.31 26.24 9.36
C GLN A 63 -10.33 25.37 10.11
N ARG A 64 -9.86 24.35 10.84
CA ARG A 64 -10.69 23.41 11.61
C ARG A 64 -10.49 23.55 13.12
N GLY A 65 -9.72 24.54 13.58
CA GLY A 65 -9.33 24.68 14.97
C GLY A 65 -8.21 23.73 15.40
N TRP A 66 -7.97 23.67 16.71
CA TRP A 66 -6.87 22.88 17.27
C TRP A 66 -7.04 21.39 17.08
N GLN A 67 -5.92 20.66 17.05
CA GLN A 67 -5.84 19.19 16.97
C GLN A 67 -6.37 18.55 15.69
N GLN A 68 -7.11 19.30 14.88
CA GLN A 68 -7.77 18.79 13.69
C GLN A 68 -6.80 18.56 12.53
N LEU A 69 -7.12 17.56 11.72
CA LEU A 69 -6.33 17.19 10.55
C LEU A 69 -6.34 18.33 9.51
N THR A 70 -5.18 18.66 8.95
CA THR A 70 -5.09 19.68 7.89
C THR A 70 -5.41 19.05 6.53
N ASN A 71 -5.58 19.89 5.49
CA ASN A 71 -5.70 19.38 4.11
C ASN A 71 -4.44 18.63 3.69
N LEU A 72 -3.27 19.09 4.13
CA LEU A 72 -2.00 18.39 3.91
C LEU A 72 -2.05 16.99 4.54
N GLY A 73 -2.54 16.87 5.77
CA GLY A 73 -2.70 15.58 6.44
C GLY A 73 -3.64 14.64 5.70
N MET A 74 -4.77 15.16 5.19
CA MET A 74 -5.69 14.37 4.36
C MET A 74 -5.02 13.88 3.07
N THR A 75 -4.27 14.75 2.39
CA THR A 75 -3.51 14.37 1.18
C THR A 75 -2.48 13.29 1.47
N GLN A 76 -1.69 13.44 2.55
CA GLN A 76 -0.70 12.45 2.96
C GLN A 76 -1.31 11.06 3.16
N LEU A 77 -2.48 10.99 3.80
CA LEU A 77 -3.14 9.70 4.05
C LEU A 77 -3.79 9.14 2.79
N ASN A 78 -4.36 9.98 1.94
CA ASN A 78 -4.85 9.53 0.62
C ASN A 78 -3.71 8.94 -0.22
N GLU A 79 -2.54 9.59 -0.25
CA GLU A 79 -1.35 9.08 -0.93
C GLU A 79 -0.86 7.75 -0.33
N LEU A 80 -0.86 7.63 1.00
CA LEU A 80 -0.58 6.36 1.67
C LEU A 80 -1.57 5.26 1.25
N GLY A 81 -2.85 5.58 1.15
CA GLY A 81 -3.88 4.67 0.66
C GLY A 81 -3.63 4.21 -0.76
N ARG A 82 -3.26 5.13 -1.66
CA ARG A 82 -2.90 4.81 -3.05
C ARG A 82 -1.65 3.93 -3.12
N TYR A 83 -0.65 4.21 -2.29
CA TYR A 83 0.53 3.36 -2.16
C TYR A 83 0.15 1.93 -1.73
N PHE A 84 -0.73 1.78 -0.74
CA PHE A 84 -1.24 0.47 -0.33
C PHE A 84 -2.03 -0.22 -1.45
N ARG A 85 -2.86 0.53 -2.19
CA ARG A 85 -3.62 -0.03 -3.31
C ARG A 85 -2.68 -0.58 -4.38
N ALA A 86 -1.63 0.16 -4.74
CA ALA A 86 -0.63 -0.27 -5.70
C ALA A 86 0.19 -1.47 -5.20
N THR A 87 0.60 -1.45 -3.93
CA THR A 87 1.46 -2.48 -3.32
C THR A 87 0.73 -3.81 -3.15
N TYR A 88 -0.56 -3.77 -2.79
CA TYR A 88 -1.36 -4.96 -2.47
C TYR A 88 -2.45 -5.23 -3.51
N ASN A 89 -2.30 -4.75 -4.75
CA ASN A 89 -3.28 -4.93 -5.84
C ASN A 89 -3.63 -6.39 -6.15
N THR A 90 -2.68 -7.31 -5.98
CA THR A 90 -2.88 -8.75 -6.19
C THR A 90 -3.24 -9.51 -4.91
N PHE A 91 -3.11 -8.88 -3.73
CA PHE A 91 -3.33 -9.53 -2.45
C PHE A 91 -4.75 -9.32 -1.91
N VAL A 92 -5.31 -8.11 -2.08
CA VAL A 92 -6.70 -7.80 -1.70
C VAL A 92 -7.51 -7.40 -2.92
N ALA A 93 -8.82 -7.72 -2.93
CA ALA A 93 -9.72 -7.42 -4.03
C ALA A 93 -9.71 -5.92 -4.40
N SER A 94 -10.05 -5.60 -5.65
CA SER A 94 -10.11 -4.21 -6.14
C SER A 94 -11.20 -3.38 -5.43
N HIS A 95 -12.28 -4.02 -5.01
CA HIS A 95 -13.34 -3.44 -4.17
C HIS A 95 -13.22 -3.92 -2.72
N TYR A 96 -13.83 -3.18 -1.79
CA TYR A 96 -13.80 -3.52 -0.37
C TYR A 96 -14.59 -4.81 -0.08
N ILE A 97 -13.96 -5.75 0.61
CA ILE A 97 -14.58 -6.99 1.10
C ILE A 97 -14.35 -7.05 2.62
N PRO A 98 -15.41 -7.07 3.46
CA PRO A 98 -15.27 -7.05 4.92
C PRO A 98 -14.44 -8.18 5.53
N SER A 99 -14.38 -9.34 4.87
CA SER A 99 -13.57 -10.49 5.32
C SER A 99 -12.09 -10.39 4.97
N GLN A 100 -11.68 -9.44 4.11
CA GLN A 100 -10.29 -9.25 3.70
C GLN A 100 -9.61 -8.06 4.38
N VAL A 101 -10.37 -7.01 4.71
CA VAL A 101 -9.82 -5.77 5.27
C VAL A 101 -10.60 -5.34 6.49
N TYR A 102 -9.87 -5.07 7.57
CA TYR A 102 -10.38 -4.53 8.81
C TYR A 102 -9.61 -3.25 9.16
N ILE A 103 -10.33 -2.16 9.44
CA ILE A 103 -9.75 -0.86 9.77
C ILE A 103 -10.15 -0.48 11.19
N ARG A 104 -9.15 -0.22 12.03
CA ARG A 104 -9.32 0.28 13.39
C ARG A 104 -8.58 1.60 13.57
N SER A 105 -9.19 2.50 14.32
CA SER A 105 -8.64 3.81 14.68
C SER A 105 -8.86 4.05 16.17
N SER A 106 -8.00 4.89 16.78
CA SER A 106 -8.34 5.54 18.05
C SER A 106 -9.54 6.46 17.87
N ASP A 107 -10.31 6.70 18.94
CA ASP A 107 -11.45 7.63 18.95
C ASP A 107 -11.05 9.12 19.03
N SER A 108 -10.16 9.55 18.15
CA SER A 108 -9.87 10.98 17.97
C SER A 108 -10.22 11.42 16.56
N ASP A 109 -10.79 12.62 16.40
CA ASP A 109 -11.19 13.17 15.10
C ASP A 109 -10.07 13.04 14.06
N ARG A 110 -8.86 13.46 14.43
CA ARG A 110 -7.68 13.40 13.54
C ARG A 110 -7.37 11.97 13.07
N ALA A 111 -7.60 10.95 13.88
CA ALA A 111 -7.30 9.57 13.55
C ALA A 111 -8.42 8.98 12.68
N LEU A 112 -9.69 9.21 13.05
CA LEU A 112 -10.85 8.80 12.25
C LEU A 112 -10.83 9.43 10.85
N THR A 113 -10.58 10.75 10.77
CA THR A 113 -10.46 11.45 9.49
C THR A 113 -9.24 11.00 8.70
N SER A 114 -8.13 10.65 9.36
CA SER A 114 -6.96 10.05 8.70
C SER A 114 -7.30 8.69 8.07
N ALA A 115 -8.03 7.84 8.78
CA ALA A 115 -8.48 6.55 8.27
C ALA A 115 -9.44 6.72 7.07
N GLN A 116 -10.36 7.69 7.12
CA GLN A 116 -11.24 8.04 5.99
C GLN A 116 -10.43 8.49 4.76
N ALA A 117 -9.45 9.39 4.97
CA ALA A 117 -8.59 9.87 3.89
C ALA A 117 -7.77 8.74 3.28
N PHE A 118 -7.21 7.85 4.11
CA PHE A 118 -6.53 6.63 3.66
C PHE A 118 -7.45 5.75 2.80
N LEU A 119 -8.66 5.46 3.29
CA LEU A 119 -9.62 4.62 2.57
C LEU A 119 -10.05 5.21 1.24
N SER A 120 -10.13 6.54 1.11
CA SER A 120 -10.42 7.19 -0.17
C SER A 120 -9.31 6.99 -1.22
N GLY A 121 -8.07 6.72 -0.79
CA GLY A 121 -6.96 6.36 -1.67
C GLY A 121 -6.84 4.85 -1.88
N PHE A 122 -7.19 4.05 -0.86
CA PHE A 122 -7.03 2.60 -0.88
C PHE A 122 -8.17 1.88 -1.62
N TYR A 123 -9.41 2.37 -1.48
CA TYR A 123 -10.60 1.81 -2.10
C TYR A 123 -11.46 2.90 -2.75
N PRO A 124 -11.02 3.47 -3.88
CA PRO A 124 -11.90 4.33 -4.67
C PRO A 124 -13.12 3.56 -5.16
N ALA A 125 -14.26 4.23 -5.21
CA ALA A 125 -15.50 3.69 -5.73
C ALA A 125 -15.42 3.55 -7.26
N GLU A 126 -15.68 2.35 -7.76
CA GLU A 126 -15.67 2.03 -9.18
C GLU A 126 -16.86 1.13 -9.55
N GLY A 127 -17.33 1.23 -10.80
CA GLY A 127 -18.44 0.41 -11.30
C GLY A 127 -19.68 0.52 -10.42
N SER A 128 -20.23 -0.62 -10.00
CA SER A 128 -21.43 -0.71 -9.17
C SER A 128 -21.26 -0.14 -7.75
N PHE A 129 -20.03 0.12 -7.29
CA PHE A 129 -19.77 0.72 -5.99
C PHE A 129 -19.79 2.26 -6.02
N GLN A 130 -19.86 2.88 -7.21
CA GLN A 130 -20.11 4.32 -7.34
C GLN A 130 -21.57 4.65 -7.01
N TRP A 131 -21.83 4.90 -5.74
CA TRP A 131 -23.17 5.24 -5.23
C TRP A 131 -23.58 6.69 -5.54
N GLN A 132 -22.61 7.56 -5.85
CA GLN A 132 -22.83 8.96 -6.25
C GLN A 132 -22.21 9.22 -7.62
N PRO A 133 -22.98 9.78 -8.59
CA PRO A 133 -22.44 10.15 -9.89
C PRO A 133 -21.27 11.15 -9.78
N GLY A 134 -20.15 10.86 -10.45
CA GLY A 134 -18.97 11.72 -10.48
C GLY A 134 -18.12 11.69 -9.20
N SER A 135 -18.47 10.88 -8.21
CA SER A 135 -17.71 10.70 -6.97
C SER A 135 -17.03 9.34 -6.95
N THR A 136 -15.74 9.33 -6.62
CA THR A 136 -14.96 8.11 -6.35
C THR A 136 -14.91 7.76 -4.86
N TRP A 137 -15.70 8.44 -4.02
CA TRP A 137 -15.77 8.15 -2.61
C TRP A 137 -16.86 7.12 -2.30
N GLN A 138 -16.56 6.20 -1.38
CA GLN A 138 -17.52 5.28 -0.79
C GLN A 138 -17.34 5.19 0.72
N PRO A 139 -18.43 5.01 1.49
CA PRO A 139 -18.33 4.75 2.92
C PRO A 139 -17.78 3.35 3.17
N ILE A 140 -16.70 3.26 3.95
CA ILE A 140 -16.13 2.00 4.44
C ILE A 140 -16.07 2.06 5.97
N PRO A 141 -16.49 1.01 6.69
CA PRO A 141 -16.48 1.01 8.15
C PRO A 141 -15.08 1.22 8.74
N ILE A 142 -15.01 2.08 9.76
CA ILE A 142 -13.82 2.29 10.60
C ILE A 142 -14.27 2.00 12.03
N HIS A 143 -13.61 1.05 12.68
CA HIS A 143 -13.89 0.70 14.06
C HIS A 143 -13.05 1.55 15.01
N ALA A 144 -13.66 2.05 16.08
CA ALA A 144 -12.98 2.73 17.17
C ALA A 144 -13.51 2.24 18.51
N SER A 145 -12.73 2.46 19.56
CA SER A 145 -13.19 2.29 20.94
C SER A 145 -14.30 3.29 21.27
N THR A 146 -15.05 3.01 22.32
CA THR A 146 -16.03 3.96 22.86
C THR A 146 -15.31 5.20 23.41
N PRO A 147 -15.85 6.42 23.24
CA PRO A 147 -15.24 7.62 23.80
C PRO A 147 -14.94 7.46 25.30
N GLY A 148 -13.67 7.62 25.67
CA GLY A 148 -13.21 7.54 27.06
C GLY A 148 -12.78 6.14 27.53
N GLU A 149 -12.99 5.09 26.73
CA GLU A 149 -12.46 3.76 27.00
C GLU A 149 -11.04 3.61 26.42
N PRO A 150 -10.14 2.85 27.07
CA PRO A 150 -8.85 2.54 26.50
C PRO A 150 -9.01 1.82 25.16
N ASP A 151 -8.15 2.16 24.19
CA ASP A 151 -8.20 1.59 22.85
C ASP A 151 -7.93 0.08 22.80
N LEU A 152 -7.45 -0.53 23.90
CA LEU A 152 -7.10 -1.94 24.03
C LEU A 152 -7.22 -2.38 25.50
N ASP A 153 -8.02 -3.41 25.76
CA ASP A 153 -7.73 -4.44 26.78
C ASP A 153 -7.01 -5.62 26.09
#